data_AF-A0A943I1X3-F1
#
_entry.id   AF-A0A943I1X3-F1
#
_cell.length_a   1.000
_cell.length_b   1.000
_cell.length_c   1.000
_cell.angle_alpha   90.00
_cell.angle_beta   90.00
_cell.angle_gamma   90.00
#
_symmetry.space_group_name_H-M   'P 1'
#
loop_
_entity.id
_entity.type
_entity.pdbx_description
1 polymer ?
#
loop_
_entity_poly.entity_id
_entity_poly.type
_entity_poly.pdbx_seq_one_letter_code
_entity_poly.pdbx_strand_id
1 'polypeptide(L)' 'VAHEIAKRLGSEADNKQLHFPATTPRCEDMSSITLEQIAEALENTTEKVEVEAEFVPAAKETLTRMLELSS' A
#
# COMPACT_ATOMS: atom_id res chain seq x y z
N VAL A 1 -12.43 12.93 0.78
CA VAL A 1 -11.73 11.66 0.53
C VAL A 1 -12.63 10.52 1.00
N ALA A 2 -13.57 10.11 0.14
CA ALA A 2 -14.29 8.86 0.35
C ALA A 2 -13.29 7.72 0.12
N HIS A 3 -13.10 6.98 1.19
CA HIS A 3 -12.03 6.06 1.54
C HIS A 3 -11.58 5.12 0.39
N GLU A 4 -10.26 4.92 0.24
CA GLU A 4 -9.65 4.00 -0.75
C GLU A 4 -10.32 2.61 -0.79
N ILE A 5 -10.87 2.12 0.32
CA ILE A 5 -11.66 0.88 0.38
C ILE A 5 -12.93 0.97 -0.50
N ALA A 6 -13.65 2.09 -0.45
CA ALA A 6 -14.83 2.33 -1.30
C ALA A 6 -14.45 2.38 -2.78
N LYS A 7 -13.32 3.04 -3.10
CA LYS A 7 -12.77 3.09 -4.46
C LYS A 7 -12.38 1.69 -4.97
N ARG A 8 -11.74 0.87 -4.13
CA ARG A 8 -11.31 -0.50 -4.46
C ARG A 8 -12.47 -1.47 -4.64
N LEU A 9 -13.60 -1.26 -3.96
CA LEU A 9 -14.81 -2.05 -4.17
C LEU A 9 -15.44 -1.82 -5.55
N GLY A 10 -15.07 -0.74 -6.25
CA GLY A 10 -15.54 -0.48 -7.62
C GLY A 10 -17.07 -0.49 -7.72
N SER A 11 -17.61 -1.20 -8.71
CA SER A 11 -19.07 -1.33 -8.91
C SER A 11 -19.80 -2.12 -7.80
N GLU A 12 -19.08 -2.84 -6.94
CA GLU A 12 -19.69 -3.49 -5.78
C GLU A 12 -19.98 -2.51 -4.63
N ALA A 13 -19.37 -1.33 -4.66
CA ALA A 13 -19.62 -0.27 -3.68
C ALA A 13 -21.05 0.27 -3.79
N ASP A 14 -21.62 0.31 -5.01
CA ASP A 14 -22.95 0.88 -5.27
C ASP A 14 -24.08 0.12 -4.56
N ASN A 15 -23.84 -1.16 -4.22
CA ASN A 15 -24.79 -2.04 -3.55
C ASN A 15 -24.44 -2.28 -2.05
N LYS A 16 -23.47 -1.54 -1.49
CA LYS A 16 -23.00 -1.74 -0.11
C LYS A 16 -22.91 -0.42 0.64
N GLN A 17 -23.42 -0.38 1.86
CA GLN A 17 -23.19 0.74 2.77
C GLN A 17 -21.94 0.49 3.61
N LEU A 18 -20.96 1.38 3.50
CA LEU A 18 -19.75 1.34 4.31
C LEU A 18 -19.98 2.11 5.61
N HIS A 19 -19.71 1.46 6.74
CA HIS A 19 -19.75 2.08 8.06
C HIS A 19 -18.34 2.13 8.63
N PHE A 20 -17.87 3.34 8.93
CA PHE A 20 -16.61 3.55 9.64
C PHE A 20 -16.88 3.84 11.12
N PRO A 21 -15.90 3.63 12.01
CA PRO A 21 -15.92 4.17 13.37
C PRO A 21 -16.14 5.69 13.38
N ALA A 22 -16.26 6.30 14.57
CA ALA A 22 -16.56 7.72 14.74
C ALA A 22 -15.71 8.68 13.87
N THR A 23 -14.50 8.26 13.50
CA THR A 23 -13.67 8.90 12.49
C THR A 23 -13.41 7.94 11.33
N THR A 24 -13.43 8.46 10.09
CA THR A 24 -12.93 7.71 8.94
C THR A 24 -11.45 7.36 9.17
N PRO A 25 -11.06 6.08 9.09
CA PRO A 25 -9.67 5.70 9.32
C PRO A 25 -8.79 6.31 8.23
N ARG A 26 -7.68 6.93 8.64
CA ARG A 26 -6.70 7.52 7.75
C ARG A 26 -5.31 7.12 8.21
N CYS A 27 -4.45 6.74 7.27
CA CYS A 27 -3.02 6.66 7.48
C CYS A 27 -2.36 7.91 6.88
N GLU A 28 -1.67 8.69 7.71
CA GLU A 28 -1.02 9.93 7.28
C GLU A 28 0.13 9.63 6.32
N ASP A 29 0.93 8.60 6.59
CA ASP A 29 2.04 8.17 5.73
C ASP A 29 1.56 7.70 4.35
N MET A 30 0.43 6.99 4.27
CA MET A 30 -0.16 6.65 2.96
C MET A 30 -0.64 7.89 2.20
N SER A 31 -1.00 8.96 2.92
CA SER A 31 -1.43 10.21 2.31
C SER A 31 -0.27 11.12 1.93
N SER A 32 0.96 10.83 2.39
CA SER A 32 2.13 11.66 2.10
C SER A 32 2.69 11.40 0.70
N ILE A 33 2.28 10.31 0.04
CA ILE A 33 2.67 9.98 -1.34
C ILE A 33 1.80 10.80 -2.30
N THR A 34 2.40 11.77 -3.00
CA THR A 34 1.69 12.66 -3.94
C THR A 34 1.91 12.29 -5.41
N LEU A 35 1.07 12.81 -6.31
CA LEU A 35 1.19 12.56 -7.75
C LEU A 35 2.48 13.18 -8.32
N GLU A 36 2.89 14.33 -7.80
CA GLU A 36 4.10 15.03 -8.19
C GLU A 36 5.34 14.21 -7.85
N GLN A 37 5.39 13.64 -6.63
CA GLN A 37 6.47 12.74 -6.21
C GLN A 37 6.53 11.48 -7.07
N ILE A 38 5.36 10.92 -7.44
CA ILE A 38 5.30 9.75 -8.33
C ILE A 38 5.83 10.11 -9.72
N ALA A 39 5.44 11.26 -10.28
CA ALA A 39 5.93 11.72 -11.58
C ALA A 39 7.45 11.90 -11.55
N GLU A 40 7.97 12.57 -10.51
CA GLU A 40 9.41 12.78 -10.32
C GLU A 40 10.18 11.45 -10.18
N ALA A 41 9.67 10.52 -9.37
CA ALA A 41 10.28 9.21 -9.18
C ALA A 41 10.35 8.40 -10.47
N LEU A 42 9.32 8.47 -11.31
CA LEU A 42 9.29 7.78 -12.60
C LEU A 42 10.24 8.42 -13.62
N GLU A 43 10.29 9.75 -13.68
CA GLU A 43 11.14 10.47 -14.63
C GLU A 43 12.63 10.32 -14.30
N ASN A 44 12.98 10.40 -13.02
CA ASN A 44 14.37 10.52 -12.57
C ASN A 44 14.90 9.26 -11.88
N THR A 45 14.07 8.22 -11.71
CA THR A 45 14.42 7.00 -10.94
C THR A 45 14.97 7.37 -9.54
N THR A 46 14.34 8.33 -8.88
CA THR A 46 14.71 8.76 -7.51
C THR A 46 14.15 7.79 -6.48
N GLU A 47 14.61 7.91 -5.22
CA GLU A 47 14.13 7.10 -4.09
C GLU A 47 14.34 5.58 -4.26
N LYS A 48 15.49 5.18 -4.83
CA LYS A 48 15.87 3.76 -4.90
C LYS A 48 15.93 3.16 -3.49
N VAL A 49 15.03 2.20 -3.25
CA VAL A 49 14.99 1.47 -1.98
C VAL A 49 16.07 0.40 -1.97
N GLU A 50 16.98 0.48 -1.01
CA GLU A 50 18.02 -0.52 -0.76
C GLU A 50 17.85 -1.09 0.64
N VAL A 51 18.08 -2.39 0.77
CA VAL A 51 18.11 -3.11 2.05
C VAL A 51 19.52 -3.65 2.22
N GLU A 52 20.08 -3.51 3.42
CA GLU A 52 21.41 -4.02 3.72
C GLU A 52 21.50 -5.53 3.41
N ALA A 53 22.58 -5.92 2.73
CA ALA A 53 22.71 -7.25 2.15
C ALA A 53 22.63 -8.38 3.18
N GLU A 54 22.98 -8.11 4.44
CA GLU A 54 22.90 -9.07 5.53
C GLU A 54 21.46 -9.43 5.92
N PHE A 55 20.49 -8.52 5.74
CA PHE A 55 19.09 -8.76 6.10
C PHE A 55 18.27 -9.44 5.00
N VAL A 56 18.70 -9.30 3.74
CA VAL A 56 17.94 -9.79 2.57
C VAL A 56 17.65 -11.29 2.64
N PRO A 57 18.60 -12.20 2.96
CA PRO A 57 18.34 -13.64 2.91
C PRO A 57 17.26 -14.08 3.91
N ALA A 58 17.38 -13.67 5.17
CA ALA A 58 16.46 -14.08 6.24
C ALA A 58 15.05 -13.50 6.04
N ALA A 59 14.96 -12.23 5.64
CA ALA A 59 13.67 -11.60 5.33
C ALA A 59 12.99 -12.31 4.15
N LYS A 60 13.75 -12.60 3.08
CA LYS A 60 13.22 -13.25 1.87
C LYS A 60 12.72 -14.66 2.16
N GLU A 61 13.47 -15.47 2.92
CA GLU A 61 13.05 -16.82 3.30
C GLU A 61 11.70 -16.80 4.02
N THR A 62 11.58 -15.93 5.03
CA THR A 62 10.35 -15.80 5.82
C THR A 62 9.16 -15.36 4.97
N LEU A 63 9.34 -14.33 4.14
CA LEU A 63 8.28 -13.84 3.25
C LEU A 63 7.88 -14.88 2.20
N THR A 64 8.84 -15.64 1.68
CA THR A 64 8.57 -16.75 0.74
C THR A 64 7.72 -17.81 1.41
N ARG A 65 8.09 -18.21 2.63
CA ARG A 65 7.32 -19.21 3.39
C ARG A 65 5.90 -18.74 3.73
N MET A 66 5.72 -17.46 4.04
CA MET A 66 4.39 -16.88 4.25
C MET A 66 3.51 -17.04 3.01
N LEU A 67 4.05 -16.77 1.82
CA LEU A 67 3.30 -16.90 0.57
C LEU A 67 2.92 -18.35 0.27
N GLU A 68 3.83 -19.30 0.49
CA GLU A 68 3.56 -20.75 0.34
C GLU A 68 2.44 -21.25 1.24
N LEU A 69 2.25 -20.63 2.40
CA LEU A 69 1.23 -21.03 3.38
C LEU A 69 -0.12 -20.32 3.18
N SER A 70 -0.15 -19.26 2.37
CA SER A 70 -1.33 -18.39 2.20
C SER A 70 -2.27 -18.81 1.05
N SER A 71 -1.87 -19.84 0.28
CA SER A 71 -2.62 -20.38 -0.86
C SER A 71 -3.65 -21.44 -0.47
#